data_AF-A0A820FCH0-F1
#
_entry.id   AF-A0A820FCH0-F1
#
_cell.length_a   1.000
_cell.length_b   1.000
_cell.length_c   1.000
_cell.angle_alpha   90.00
_cell.angle_beta   90.00
_cell.angle_gamma   90.00
#
_symmetry.space_group_name_H-M   'P 1'
#
loop_
_entity.id
_entity.type
_entity.pdbx_description
1 polymer ?
#
loop_
_entity_poly.entity_id
_entity_poly.type
_entity_poly.pdbx_seq_one_letter_code
_entity_poly.pdbx_strand_id
1 'polypeptide(L)'
;KEYYIDPVTKESQWEHPNSMSNKLSSGRKAANGGQVQVLHILVKHTGSRNPKNYKGETITRSKTEARNRLDGLYSTEFIYIYILIYCIY
;
A
#
# COMPACT_ATOMS: atom_id res chain seq x y z
N LYS A 1 -4.83 -14.03 -4.23
CA LYS A 1 -5.30 -13.94 -5.64
C LYS A 1 -5.47 -12.46 -5.93
N GLU A 2 -4.73 -11.95 -6.90
CA GLU A 2 -4.79 -10.55 -7.33
C GLU A 2 -6.07 -10.34 -8.15
N TYR A 3 -6.65 -9.13 -8.08
CA TYR A 3 -7.82 -8.74 -8.85
C TYR A 3 -7.59 -7.35 -9.44
N TYR A 4 -8.22 -7.06 -10.57
CA TYR A 4 -8.05 -5.83 -11.33
C TYR A 4 -9.34 -5.02 -11.24
N ILE A 5 -9.22 -3.70 -11.04
CA ILE A 5 -10.33 -2.76 -11.10
C ILE A 5 -10.09 -1.84 -12.28
N ASP A 6 -11.09 -1.72 -13.16
CA ASP A 6 -11.09 -0.69 -14.18
C ASP A 6 -11.39 0.67 -13.52
N PRO A 7 -10.50 1.68 -13.62
CA PRO A 7 -10.70 2.97 -12.96
C PRO A 7 -11.86 3.79 -13.55
N VAL A 8 -12.31 3.46 -14.76
CA VAL A 8 -13.40 4.15 -15.47
C VAL A 8 -14.74 3.50 -15.16
N THR A 9 -14.85 2.18 -15.36
CA THR A 9 -16.13 1.46 -15.14
C THR A 9 -16.34 1.04 -13.68
N LYS A 10 -15.27 1.06 -12.87
CA LYS A 10 -15.23 0.59 -11.47
C LYS A 10 -15.62 -0.87 -11.29
N GLU A 11 -15.57 -1.65 -12.37
CA GLU A 11 -15.86 -3.08 -12.31
C GLU A 11 -14.61 -3.84 -11.86
N SER A 12 -14.83 -4.90 -11.07
CA SER A 12 -13.77 -5.80 -10.61
C SER A 12 -13.75 -7.06 -11.46
N GLN A 13 -12.59 -7.44 -11.97
CA GLN A 13 -12.39 -8.67 -12.72
C GLN A 13 -11.20 -9.47 -12.17
N TRP A 14 -11.26 -10.80 -12.29
CA TRP A 14 -10.19 -11.69 -11.84
C TRP A 14 -9.15 -11.91 -12.94
N GLU A 15 -9.56 -11.76 -14.20
CA GLU A 15 -8.74 -11.93 -15.38
C GLU A 15 -7.95 -10.64 -15.69
N HIS A 16 -6.65 -10.77 -15.95
CA HIS A 16 -5.81 -9.63 -16.32
C HIS A 16 -6.33 -9.06 -17.66
N PRO A 17 -6.61 -7.75 -17.75
CA PRO A 17 -7.08 -7.14 -18.99
C PRO A 17 -5.99 -7.30 -20.06
N ASN A 18 -6.20 -8.18 -21.03
CA ASN A 18 -5.26 -8.46 -22.11
C ASN A 18 -5.75 -7.77 -23.38
N SER A 19 -5.24 -6.57 -23.64
CA SER A 19 -5.49 -5.86 -24.89
C SER A 19 -4.18 -5.21 -25.35
N MET A 20 -3.50 -5.87 -26.29
CA MET A 20 -2.40 -5.36 -27.13
C MET A 20 -0.93 -5.40 -26.63
N SER A 21 -0.40 -6.52 -26.10
CA SER A 21 1.07 -6.67 -26.00
C SER A 21 1.68 -7.92 -26.63
N ASN A 22 0.91 -8.74 -27.36
CA ASN A 22 1.44 -9.95 -28.01
C ASN A 22 2.27 -9.67 -29.30
N LYS A 23 2.87 -8.48 -29.45
CA LYS A 23 3.74 -8.10 -30.58
C LYS A 23 5.01 -7.35 -30.15
N LEU A 24 5.77 -7.88 -29.18
CA LEU A 24 7.19 -7.55 -29.10
C LEU A 24 8.02 -8.72 -28.57
N SER A 25 7.90 -9.86 -29.24
CA SER A 25 8.82 -10.98 -29.12
C SER A 25 10.09 -10.72 -29.95
N SER A 26 10.95 -9.76 -29.56
CA SER A 26 12.35 -9.72 -30.03
C SER A 26 13.22 -8.76 -29.20
N GLY A 27 14.12 -9.32 -28.37
CA GLY A 27 15.46 -8.74 -28.24
C GLY A 27 15.77 -7.75 -27.11
N ARG A 28 14.88 -7.48 -26.15
CA ARG A 28 15.29 -6.82 -24.89
C ARG A 28 14.61 -7.53 -23.74
N LYS A 29 15.37 -7.95 -22.73
CA LYS A 29 14.82 -8.33 -21.43
C LYS A 29 13.96 -7.16 -20.98
N ALA A 30 12.64 -7.27 -21.17
CA ALA A 30 11.68 -6.35 -20.61
C ALA A 30 11.94 -6.38 -19.11
N ALA A 31 12.40 -5.24 -18.57
CA ALA A 31 12.50 -5.04 -17.14
C ALA A 31 11.15 -5.47 -16.56
N ASN A 32 11.15 -6.55 -15.77
CA ASN A 32 9.95 -7.03 -15.09
C ASN A 32 9.27 -5.83 -14.43
N GLY A 33 8.01 -5.61 -14.79
CA GLY A 33 7.25 -4.41 -14.46
C GLY A 33 7.36 -4.04 -12.97
N GLY A 34 7.91 -2.84 -12.75
CA GLY A 34 7.61 -1.92 -11.66
C GLY A 34 7.49 -2.50 -10.25
N GLN A 35 8.59 -2.94 -9.64
CA GLN A 35 8.62 -3.05 -8.17
C GLN A 35 8.83 -1.65 -7.57
N VAL A 36 7.94 -1.26 -6.66
CA VAL A 36 8.06 -0.03 -5.87
C VAL A 36 8.56 -0.36 -4.46
N GLN A 37 9.49 0.43 -3.95
CA GLN A 37 9.90 0.39 -2.54
C GLN A 37 9.03 1.36 -1.74
N VAL A 38 8.44 0.88 -0.65
CA VAL A 38 7.65 1.69 0.27
C VAL A 38 8.07 1.44 1.71
N LEU A 39 8.06 2.50 2.52
CA LEU A 39 8.12 2.41 3.97
C LEU A 39 6.68 2.55 4.48
N HIS A 40 6.26 1.62 5.35
CA HIS A 40 4.95 1.69 5.99
C HIS A 40 5.11 1.74 7.50
N ILE A 41 4.17 2.41 8.16
CA ILE A 41 4.10 2.49 9.61
C ILE A 41 2.87 1.69 10.06
N LEU A 42 3.05 0.79 11.02
CA LEU A 42 1.99 -0.05 11.55
C LEU A 42 1.70 0.29 13.02
N VAL A 43 0.48 0.75 13.31
CA VAL A 43 -0.01 0.96 14.67
C VAL A 43 -1.16 -0.01 14.95
N LYS A 44 -0.88 -1.06 15.73
CA LYS A 44 -1.88 -2.06 16.15
C LYS A 44 -2.87 -1.52 17.20
N HIS A 45 -3.95 -2.26 17.47
CA HIS A 45 -4.91 -1.99 18.55
C HIS A 45 -5.49 -3.32 19.07
N THR A 46 -6.32 -3.28 20.12
CA THR A 46 -6.92 -4.50 20.72
C THR A 46 -7.68 -5.38 19.73
N GLY A 47 -8.44 -4.78 18.82
CA GLY A 47 -9.16 -5.48 17.75
C GLY A 47 -8.30 -5.95 16.56
N SER A 48 -6.98 -5.82 16.62
CA SER A 48 -6.10 -6.37 15.58
C SER A 48 -6.12 -7.89 15.62
N ARG A 49 -6.06 -8.57 14.46
CA ARG A 49 -6.04 -10.05 14.37
C ARG A 49 -4.97 -10.70 15.24
N ASN A 50 -3.83 -10.05 15.41
CA ASN A 50 -2.80 -10.44 16.37
C ASN A 50 -2.31 -9.19 17.14
N PRO A 51 -2.94 -8.87 18.28
CA PRO A 51 -2.69 -7.66 19.04
C PRO A 51 -1.47 -7.86 19.96
N LYS A 52 -0.35 -8.30 19.39
CA LYS A 52 0.93 -8.43 20.10
C LYS A 52 2.03 -7.61 19.44
N ASN A 53 2.95 -7.08 20.22
CA ASN A 53 4.17 -6.47 19.69
C ASN A 53 5.23 -7.54 19.36
N TYR A 54 6.38 -7.12 18.82
CA TYR A 54 7.49 -8.02 18.48
C TYR A 54 8.11 -8.71 19.71
N LYS A 55 7.92 -8.14 20.91
CA LYS A 55 8.33 -8.72 22.20
C LYS A 55 7.30 -9.72 22.75
N GLY A 56 6.16 -9.89 22.08
CA GLY A 56 5.08 -10.79 22.51
C GLY A 56 4.10 -10.20 23.53
N GLU A 57 4.26 -8.93 23.91
CA GLU A 57 3.35 -8.23 24.83
C GLU A 57 2.04 -7.88 24.14
N THR A 58 0.94 -8.04 24.85
CA THR A 58 -0.41 -7.74 24.35
C THR A 58 -0.66 -6.24 24.28
N ILE A 59 -1.23 -5.79 23.18
CA ILE A 59 -1.55 -4.40 22.90
C ILE A 59 -2.95 -4.10 23.43
N THR A 60 -3.02 -3.20 24.40
CA THR A 60 -4.26 -2.82 25.12
C THR A 60 -4.92 -1.55 24.59
N ARG A 61 -4.23 -0.80 23.71
CA ARG A 61 -4.72 0.47 23.17
C ARG A 61 -5.97 0.30 22.29
N SER A 62 -6.87 1.28 22.34
CA SER A 62 -8.10 1.28 21.55
C SER A 62 -7.87 1.61 20.08
N LYS A 63 -8.88 1.39 19.22
CA LYS A 63 -8.82 1.74 17.79
C LYS A 63 -8.66 3.26 17.60
N THR A 64 -9.37 4.07 18.39
CA THR A 64 -9.29 5.54 18.34
C THR A 64 -7.93 6.05 18.76
N GLU A 65 -7.36 5.48 19.83
CA GLU A 65 -6.03 5.85 20.30
C GLU A 65 -4.94 5.48 19.28
N ALA A 66 -5.06 4.31 18.63
CA ALA A 66 -4.18 3.93 17.53
C ALA A 66 -4.26 4.91 16.34
N ARG A 67 -5.48 5.37 16.00
CA ARG A 67 -5.71 6.36 14.94
C ARG A 67 -5.03 7.69 15.28
N ASN A 68 -5.26 8.21 16.49
CA ASN A 68 -4.66 9.48 16.94
C ASN A 68 -3.12 9.42 16.94
N ARG A 69 -2.53 8.29 17.33
CA ARG A 69 -1.08 8.09 17.31
C ARG A 69 -0.52 8.07 15.89
N LEU A 70 -1.26 7.49 14.96
CA LEU A 70 -0.94 7.46 13.55
C LEU A 70 -1.03 8.88 12.96
N ASP A 71 -2.08 9.64 13.28
CA ASP A 71 -2.26 11.03 12.83
C ASP A 71 -1.16 11.97 13.37
N GLY A 72 -0.75 11.79 14.62
CA GLY A 72 0.37 12.54 15.19
C GLY A 72 1.71 12.32 14.46
N LEU A 73 1.91 11.19 13.80
CA LEU A 73 3.11 10.93 12.98
C LEU A 73 3.04 11.66 11.63
N TYR A 74 1.86 11.67 11.00
CA TYR A 74 1.64 12.38 9.74
C TYR A 74 1.60 13.90 9.89
N SER A 75 1.29 14.41 11.08
CA SER A 75 1.27 15.85 11.36
C SER A 75 2.65 16.52 11.34
N THR A 76 3.73 15.76 11.10
CA THR A 76 5.05 16.36 10.86
C THR A 76 5.12 16.85 9.41
N GLU A 77 5.05 18.17 9.24
CA GLU A 77 5.03 18.91 7.96
C GLU A 77 6.03 18.40 6.90
N PHE A 78 7.16 17.85 7.32
CA PHE A 78 8.20 17.32 6.42
C PHE A 78 7.80 16.04 5.68
N ILE A 79 6.95 15.17 6.25
CA ILE A 79 6.58 13.88 5.62
C ILE A 79 5.48 14.08 4.57
N TYR A 80 4.52 14.97 4.83
CA TYR A 80 3.42 15.25 3.91
C TYR A 80 3.91 15.90 2.61
N ILE A 81 4.87 16.84 2.72
CA ILE A 81 5.49 17.49 1.57
C ILE A 81 6.24 16.46 0.71
N TYR A 82 7.01 15.55 1.32
CA TYR A 82 7.79 14.55 0.57
C TYR A 82 6.91 13.52 -0.14
N ILE A 83 5.82 13.06 0.50
CA ILE A 83 4.87 12.11 -0.10
C ILE A 83 4.09 12.77 -1.25
N LEU A 84 3.63 14.02 -1.09
CA LEU A 84 2.92 14.75 -2.16
C LEU A 84 3.82 15.01 -3.38
N ILE A 85 5.08 15.42 -3.17
CA ILE A 85 6.04 15.61 -4.27
C ILE A 85 6.21 14.30 -5.05
N TYR A 86 6.40 13.17 -4.37
CA TYR A 86 6.58 11.86 -5.02
C TYR A 86 5.32 11.29 -5.70
N CYS A 87 4.12 11.79 -5.39
CA CYS A 87 2.89 11.41 -6.08
C CYS A 87 2.54 12.31 -7.27
N ILE A 88 3.21 13.47 -7.42
CA ILE A 88 2.96 14.43 -8.51
C ILE A 88 4.01 14.31 -9.62
N TYR A 89 5.19 13.75 -9.34
CA TYR A 89 6.24 13.40 -10.32
C TYR A 89 6.13 11.95 -10.78
#